data_AF-A0A9P1MCY2-F1
#
_entry.id   AF-A0A9P1MCY2-F1
#
_cell.length_a   1.000
_cell.length_b   1.000
_cell.length_c   1.000
_cell.angle_alpha   90.00
_cell.angle_beta   90.00
_cell.angle_gamma   90.00
#
_symmetry.space_group_name_H-M   'P 1'
#
loop_
_entity.id
_entity.type
_entity.pdbx_description
1 polymer ?
#
loop_
_entity_poly.entity_id
_entity_poly.type
_entity_poly.pdbx_seq_one_letter_code
_entity_poly.pdbx_strand_id
1 'polypeptide(L)'
;MASTDAEAAARTRIVNHMNKDHQRELSHYLRHYSKLPTWRARDPVMKDISTESMTIQSADGAAHQIPFDPPMASLSEARNRVVAMDGEARAGLGLADVDVTVYAAPRGWHAAVFASVVLYYVVYFSKPWEAGTGSGTGPLAGLAEAQRGFWDAVFPGGVQVMGQVVRAILWPVVAIHLVEISVLDRTRLTPRAALVGVWWLWAGSCFFEGHRNHGYFSRLRHKRSASGAKRAYYSPKQYVLTSVNRKKRAFEAGRQAANTRIGPKRIRTVRTRGGNHKYRALRLDSGNFAWGSEGCTRKTRVIVVAYHPSNNELVRTNTLTKSAVVQIDAAPFRQWYEAHYGQPIGRRRQRAQAAKEGKDAAEDAKKSKSVEKKQAERYAAGGKVDPVLEKQFEAGRLYAVVSSRPGQSGRCDGYILEGEELAFYQRKLHK
;
A
#
# COMPACT_ATOMS: atom_id res chain seq x y z
N MET A 1 15.84 -1.38 56.45
CA MET A 1 16.85 -0.62 55.68
C MET A 1 16.92 -1.10 54.23
N ALA A 2 17.02 -2.39 53.92
CA ALA A 2 17.06 -2.85 52.52
C ALA A 2 15.80 -2.52 51.66
N SER A 3 14.61 -2.43 52.26
CA SER A 3 13.36 -2.07 51.55
C SER A 3 13.27 -0.57 51.21
N THR A 4 13.78 0.30 52.08
CA THR A 4 13.75 1.76 51.90
C THR A 4 14.73 2.21 50.81
N ASP A 5 15.89 1.57 50.73
CA ASP A 5 16.91 1.91 49.72
C ASP A 5 16.49 1.43 48.32
N ALA A 6 15.84 0.26 48.24
CA ALA A 6 15.28 -0.25 47.00
C ALA A 6 14.13 0.65 46.48
N GLU A 7 13.30 1.17 47.38
CA GLU A 7 12.21 2.09 47.04
C GLU A 7 12.72 3.46 46.61
N ALA A 8 13.72 4.01 47.31
CA ALA A 8 14.39 5.25 46.91
C ALA A 8 15.03 5.12 45.51
N ALA A 9 15.73 4.01 45.24
CA ALA A 9 16.28 3.74 43.91
C ALA A 9 15.19 3.60 42.83
N ALA A 10 14.04 2.99 43.15
CA ALA A 10 12.91 2.88 42.22
C ALA A 10 12.31 4.26 41.90
N ARG A 11 12.11 5.11 42.91
CA ARG A 11 11.64 6.48 42.78
C ARG A 11 12.55 7.31 41.87
N THR A 12 13.87 7.30 42.12
CA THR A 12 14.84 8.02 41.28
C THR A 12 14.81 7.55 39.83
N ARG A 13 14.70 6.23 39.58
CA ARG A 13 14.57 5.69 38.22
C ARG A 13 13.31 6.18 37.53
N ILE A 14 12.16 6.18 38.23
CA ILE A 14 10.89 6.65 37.67
C ILE A 14 10.98 8.13 37.33
N VAL A 15 11.42 8.98 38.26
CA VAL A 15 11.55 10.43 38.04
C VAL A 15 12.46 10.73 36.85
N ASN A 16 13.63 10.10 36.77
CA ASN A 16 14.57 10.31 35.66
C ASN A 16 13.97 9.86 34.32
N HIS A 17 13.29 8.72 34.28
CA HIS A 17 12.63 8.24 33.06
C HIS A 17 11.49 9.16 32.62
N MET A 18 10.65 9.59 33.56
CA MET A 18 9.54 10.52 33.29
C MET A 18 10.03 11.85 32.75
N ASN A 19 11.08 12.42 33.35
CA ASN A 19 11.67 13.66 32.87
C ASN A 19 12.37 13.53 31.51
N LYS A 20 12.96 12.38 31.22
CA LYS A 20 13.65 12.16 29.94
C LYS A 20 12.70 11.91 28.78
N ASP A 21 11.72 11.03 28.98
CA ASP A 21 10.96 10.44 27.88
C ASP A 21 9.46 10.83 27.88
N HIS A 22 8.94 11.43 28.96
CA HIS A 22 7.48 11.66 29.16
C HIS A 22 7.12 13.12 29.50
N GLN A 23 7.89 14.07 28.97
CA GLN A 23 7.65 15.51 29.12
C GLN A 23 6.22 15.93 28.71
N ARG A 24 5.66 15.27 27.70
CA ARG A 24 4.33 15.52 27.19
C ARG A 24 3.25 15.11 28.20
N GLU A 25 3.34 13.90 28.73
CA GLU A 25 2.40 13.34 29.71
C GLU A 25 2.43 14.16 30.99
N LEU A 26 3.61 14.58 31.46
CA LEU A 26 3.76 15.49 32.60
C LEU A 26 3.03 16.83 32.38
N SER A 27 3.09 17.38 31.15
CA SER A 27 2.35 18.59 30.78
C SER A 27 0.84 18.37 30.79
N HIS A 28 0.37 17.20 30.34
CA HIS A 28 -1.05 16.84 30.39
C HIS A 28 -1.55 16.78 31.84
N TYR A 29 -0.76 16.21 32.75
CA TYR A 29 -1.15 16.13 34.16
C TYR A 29 -1.32 17.51 34.78
N LEU A 30 -0.37 18.42 34.59
CA LEU A 30 -0.46 19.81 35.06
C LEU A 30 -1.68 20.54 34.50
N ARG A 31 -1.98 20.35 33.21
CA ARG A 31 -3.12 20.99 32.55
C ARG A 31 -4.45 20.43 33.03
N HIS A 32 -4.53 19.11 33.24
CA HIS A 32 -5.78 18.46 33.57
C HIS A 32 -6.10 18.48 35.06
N TYR A 33 -5.15 18.07 35.91
CA TYR A 33 -5.37 17.95 37.36
C TYR A 33 -5.17 19.28 38.07
N SER A 34 -4.13 20.05 37.70
CA SER A 34 -3.85 21.37 38.29
C SER A 34 -4.49 22.54 37.53
N LYS A 35 -5.28 22.25 36.47
CA LYS A 35 -6.00 23.23 35.64
C LYS A 35 -5.11 24.35 35.07
N LEU A 36 -3.83 24.07 34.85
CA LEU A 36 -2.90 25.07 34.33
C LEU A 36 -3.10 25.33 32.82
N PRO A 37 -2.92 26.57 32.36
CA PRO A 37 -2.90 26.88 30.93
C PRO A 37 -1.66 26.29 30.26
N THR A 38 -1.75 26.07 28.93
CA THR A 38 -0.70 25.40 28.12
C THR A 38 0.69 26.00 28.28
N TRP A 39 0.80 27.31 28.46
CA TRP A 39 2.09 28.00 28.58
C TRP A 39 2.77 27.79 29.94
N ARG A 40 2.01 27.66 31.03
CA ARG A 40 2.56 27.33 32.37
C ARG A 40 2.94 25.86 32.50
N ALA A 41 2.27 25.00 31.75
CA ALA A 41 2.55 23.56 31.73
C ALA A 41 3.64 23.16 30.72
N ARG A 42 4.40 24.12 30.16
CA ARG A 42 5.57 23.81 29.31
C ARG A 42 6.75 23.35 30.17
N ASP A 43 7.64 22.59 29.55
CA ASP A 43 8.90 22.11 30.15
C ASP A 43 8.77 21.58 31.60
N PRO A 44 7.80 20.67 31.87
CA PRO A 44 7.53 20.20 33.21
C PRO A 44 8.66 19.34 33.78
N VAL A 45 8.92 19.48 35.07
CA VAL A 45 9.93 18.66 35.77
C VAL A 45 9.29 17.92 36.92
N MET A 46 9.17 16.61 36.80
CA MET A 46 8.80 15.74 37.91
C MET A 46 9.88 15.80 38.99
N LYS A 47 9.50 16.09 40.23
CA LYS A 47 10.40 16.18 41.38
C LYS A 47 10.37 14.95 42.25
N ASP A 48 9.17 14.41 42.49
CA ASP A 48 9.00 13.27 43.38
C ASP A 48 7.78 12.42 42.99
N ILE A 49 7.77 11.17 43.47
CA ILE A 49 6.64 10.25 43.36
C ILE A 49 6.53 9.38 44.63
N SER A 50 5.33 9.29 45.17
CA SER A 50 4.94 8.39 46.26
C SER A 50 3.84 7.43 45.80
N THR A 51 3.33 6.59 46.71
CA THR A 51 2.16 5.74 46.45
C THR A 51 0.85 6.53 46.36
N GLU A 52 0.80 7.74 46.92
CA GLU A 52 -0.40 8.58 47.01
C GLU A 52 -0.42 9.73 46.01
N SER A 53 0.74 10.22 45.57
CA SER A 53 0.80 11.36 44.66
C SER A 53 2.11 11.45 43.89
N MET A 54 2.13 12.28 42.84
CA MET A 54 3.35 12.75 42.21
C MET A 54 3.48 14.26 42.29
N THR A 55 4.71 14.77 42.38
CA THR A 55 5.00 16.21 42.42
C THR A 55 5.65 16.64 41.11
N ILE A 56 5.03 17.59 40.41
CA ILE A 56 5.51 18.13 39.14
C ILE A 56 5.70 19.64 39.27
N GLN A 57 6.87 20.12 38.86
CA GLN A 57 7.18 21.54 38.75
C GLN A 57 6.71 22.09 37.40
N SER A 58 5.97 23.20 37.39
CA SER A 58 5.59 23.95 36.19
C SER A 58 6.67 24.94 35.75
N ALA A 59 6.51 25.53 34.55
CA ALA A 59 7.48 26.44 33.95
C ALA A 59 7.80 27.70 34.80
N ASP A 60 6.85 28.12 35.63
CA ASP A 60 7.00 29.23 36.58
C ASP A 60 7.69 28.82 37.89
N GLY A 61 8.13 27.57 38.00
CA GLY A 61 8.84 27.03 39.14
C GLY A 61 7.93 26.52 40.27
N ALA A 62 6.61 26.68 40.17
CA ALA A 62 5.67 26.20 41.19
C ALA A 62 5.57 24.67 41.19
N ALA A 63 5.52 24.06 42.37
CA ALA A 63 5.37 22.61 42.54
C ALA A 63 3.89 22.26 42.73
N HIS A 64 3.39 21.32 41.93
CA HIS A 64 2.01 20.85 41.94
C HIS A 64 1.98 19.38 42.33
N GLN A 65 1.17 19.06 43.34
CA GLN A 65 0.96 17.69 43.80
C GLN A 65 -0.28 17.12 43.10
N ILE A 66 -0.11 15.99 42.43
CA ILE A 66 -1.14 15.32 41.64
C ILE A 66 -1.46 13.99 42.32
N PRO A 67 -2.64 13.84 42.93
CA PRO A 67 -2.99 12.65 43.68
C PRO A 67 -3.26 11.44 42.77
N PHE A 68 -2.96 10.25 43.28
CA PHE A 68 -3.36 8.98 42.70
C PHE A 68 -4.69 8.53 43.31
N ASP A 69 -5.75 8.47 42.51
CA ASP A 69 -7.04 7.94 42.93
C ASP A 69 -7.42 6.71 42.09
N PRO A 70 -7.54 5.51 42.68
CA PRO A 70 -7.16 5.15 44.05
C PRO A 70 -5.62 5.18 44.27
N PRO A 71 -5.12 5.24 45.51
CA PRO A 71 -3.68 5.14 45.80
C PRO A 71 -3.06 3.83 45.29
N MET A 72 -1.76 3.83 45.02
CA MET A 72 -1.02 2.63 44.59
C MET A 72 -0.59 1.78 45.79
N ALA A 73 -0.57 0.46 45.64
CA ALA A 73 -0.07 -0.43 46.69
C ALA A 73 1.47 -0.43 46.78
N SER A 74 2.15 -0.19 45.65
CA SER A 74 3.61 -0.07 45.58
C SER A 74 4.05 0.71 44.34
N LEU A 75 5.28 1.22 44.32
CA LEU A 75 5.86 1.89 43.15
C LEU A 75 6.00 0.99 41.91
N SER A 76 5.86 -0.33 42.03
CA SER A 76 5.83 -1.24 40.88
C SER A 76 4.61 -1.01 39.98
N GLU A 77 3.53 -0.44 40.54
CA GLU A 77 2.29 -0.11 39.82
C GLU A 77 2.34 1.26 39.13
N ALA A 78 3.38 2.07 39.41
CA ALA A 78 3.51 3.45 38.92
C ALA A 78 3.30 3.55 37.41
N ARG A 79 3.89 2.61 36.64
CA ARG A 79 3.74 2.59 35.18
C ARG A 79 2.28 2.50 34.75
N ASN A 80 1.52 1.56 35.30
CA ASN A 80 0.12 1.37 34.91
C ASN A 80 -0.72 2.55 35.36
N ARG A 81 -0.41 3.11 36.53
CA ARG A 81 -1.10 4.27 37.09
C ARG A 81 -0.94 5.53 36.25
N VAL A 82 0.31 5.91 35.94
CA VAL A 82 0.58 7.12 35.16
C VAL A 82 0.01 7.00 33.74
N VAL A 83 0.07 5.82 33.13
CA VAL A 83 -0.55 5.58 31.81
C VAL A 83 -2.07 5.74 31.84
N ALA A 84 -2.74 5.26 32.90
CA ALA A 84 -4.17 5.44 33.06
C ALA A 84 -4.54 6.92 33.24
N MET A 85 -3.79 7.63 34.10
CA MET A 85 -3.98 9.05 34.36
C MET A 85 -3.75 9.92 33.12
N ASP A 86 -2.83 9.54 32.22
CA ASP A 86 -2.61 10.27 30.97
C ASP A 86 -3.79 10.07 30.01
N GLY A 87 -4.36 8.86 29.99
CA GLY A 87 -5.59 8.59 29.26
C GLY A 87 -6.75 9.50 29.71
N GLU A 88 -6.92 9.65 31.02
CA GLU A 88 -7.92 10.55 31.62
C GLU A 88 -7.61 12.02 31.32
N ALA A 89 -6.36 12.45 31.52
CA ALA A 89 -5.94 13.82 31.28
C ALA A 89 -6.16 14.24 29.82
N ARG A 90 -5.80 13.37 28.87
CA ARG A 90 -6.04 13.60 27.45
C ARG A 90 -7.52 13.64 27.11
N ALA A 91 -8.33 12.76 27.70
CA ALA A 91 -9.77 12.78 27.49
C ALA A 91 -10.40 14.10 27.97
N GLY A 92 -10.02 14.57 29.16
CA GLY A 92 -10.50 15.84 29.70
C GLY A 92 -9.98 17.09 28.97
N LEU A 93 -8.83 16.99 28.30
CA LEU A 93 -8.25 18.08 27.50
C LEU A 93 -8.63 18.02 26.00
N GLY A 94 -9.36 16.99 25.56
CA GLY A 94 -9.69 16.79 24.14
C GLY A 94 -8.48 16.46 23.25
N LEU A 95 -7.42 15.89 23.84
CA LEU A 95 -6.18 15.54 23.16
C LEU A 95 -6.20 14.09 22.66
N ALA A 96 -5.55 13.86 21.53
CA ALA A 96 -5.34 12.57 20.90
C ALA A 96 -4.02 11.96 21.37
N ASP A 97 -3.90 10.64 21.22
CA ASP A 97 -2.74 9.85 21.64
C ASP A 97 -1.46 10.10 20.82
N VAL A 98 -1.58 10.80 19.69
CA VAL A 98 -0.50 10.96 18.70
C VAL A 98 -0.41 12.43 18.29
N ASP A 99 0.78 13.00 18.46
CA ASP A 99 1.05 14.37 18.05
C ASP A 99 1.43 14.47 16.57
N VAL A 100 1.27 15.67 16.02
CA VAL A 100 1.77 16.01 14.68
C VAL A 100 3.10 16.73 14.84
N THR A 101 4.20 15.97 14.70
CA THR A 101 5.57 16.48 14.82
C THR A 101 6.26 16.70 13.48
N VAL A 102 5.68 16.17 12.39
CA VAL A 102 6.27 16.25 11.04
C VAL A 102 5.23 16.72 10.04
N TYR A 103 5.67 17.57 9.12
CA TYR A 103 4.91 17.98 7.94
C TYR A 103 5.22 17.07 6.74
N ALA A 104 4.19 16.73 5.97
CA ALA A 104 4.33 15.96 4.74
C ALA A 104 3.86 16.80 3.56
N ALA A 105 4.79 17.17 2.68
CA ALA A 105 4.50 17.98 1.51
C ALA A 105 3.53 17.28 0.51
N PRO A 106 2.73 18.06 -0.26
CA PRO A 106 1.85 17.54 -1.29
C PRO A 106 2.60 16.70 -2.32
N ARG A 107 1.95 15.63 -2.80
CA ARG A 107 2.47 14.78 -3.87
C ARG A 107 1.39 14.40 -4.89
N GLY A 108 1.81 14.09 -6.11
CA GLY A 108 0.93 13.67 -7.21
C GLY A 108 -0.07 14.77 -7.58
N TRP A 109 -1.35 14.40 -7.69
CA TRP A 109 -2.43 15.34 -8.03
C TRP A 109 -2.48 16.57 -7.11
N HIS A 110 -2.11 16.42 -5.84
CA HIS A 110 -2.09 17.52 -4.89
C HIS A 110 -1.02 18.56 -5.16
N ALA A 111 0.15 18.13 -5.63
CA ALA A 111 1.20 19.05 -6.01
C ALA A 111 0.74 19.89 -7.21
N ALA A 112 -0.06 19.30 -8.10
CA ALA A 112 -0.68 20.04 -9.20
C ALA A 112 -1.74 21.06 -8.71
N VAL A 113 -2.59 20.68 -7.74
CA VAL A 113 -3.55 21.63 -7.13
C VAL A 113 -2.82 22.75 -6.42
N PHE A 114 -1.85 22.43 -5.57
CA PHE A 114 -1.00 23.40 -4.88
C PHE A 114 -0.36 24.38 -5.86
N ALA A 115 0.27 23.87 -6.93
CA ALA A 115 0.88 24.70 -7.97
C ALA A 115 -0.16 25.57 -8.70
N SER A 116 -1.38 25.05 -8.93
CA SER A 116 -2.45 25.81 -9.60
C SER A 116 -3.00 26.96 -8.74
N VAL A 117 -3.15 26.76 -7.43
CA VAL A 117 -3.61 27.81 -6.51
C VAL A 117 -2.50 28.84 -6.28
N VAL A 118 -1.24 28.41 -6.18
CA VAL A 118 -0.09 29.33 -6.17
C VAL A 118 -0.08 30.16 -7.45
N LEU A 119 -0.24 29.54 -8.62
CA LEU A 119 -0.34 30.26 -9.90
C LEU A 119 -1.50 31.26 -9.91
N TYR A 120 -2.67 30.88 -9.38
CA TYR A 120 -3.82 31.79 -9.24
C TYR A 120 -3.46 33.04 -8.42
N TYR A 121 -2.82 32.90 -7.25
CA TYR A 121 -2.41 34.05 -6.44
C TYR A 121 -1.30 34.85 -7.12
N VAL A 122 -0.36 34.20 -7.80
CA VAL A 122 0.66 34.89 -8.59
C VAL A 122 0.02 35.77 -9.66
N VAL A 123 -0.97 35.25 -10.38
CA VAL A 123 -1.76 36.00 -11.37
C VAL A 123 -2.60 37.11 -10.70
N TYR A 124 -3.16 36.85 -9.52
CA TYR A 124 -3.85 37.86 -8.71
C TYR A 124 -2.97 39.05 -8.34
N PHE A 125 -1.75 38.79 -7.85
CA PHE A 125 -0.84 39.84 -7.38
C PHE A 125 -0.05 40.52 -8.50
N SER A 126 0.22 39.82 -9.61
CA SER A 126 0.85 40.43 -10.79
C SER A 126 -0.12 41.32 -11.56
N LYS A 127 -1.43 41.08 -11.48
CA LYS A 127 -2.49 41.90 -12.07
C LYS A 127 -2.28 42.20 -13.57
N PRO A 128 -2.09 41.18 -14.43
CA PRO A 128 -1.80 41.37 -15.86
C PRO A 128 -2.93 42.05 -16.65
N TRP A 129 -4.13 42.18 -16.08
CA TRP A 129 -5.27 42.89 -16.69
C TRP A 129 -5.25 44.41 -16.47
N GLU A 130 -4.43 44.94 -15.57
CA GLU A 130 -4.35 46.39 -15.39
C GLU A 130 -3.53 46.95 -16.56
N ALA A 131 -4.16 47.79 -17.39
CA ALA A 131 -3.47 48.49 -18.47
C ALA A 131 -2.50 49.49 -17.85
N GLY A 132 -1.26 49.51 -18.36
CA GLY A 132 -0.14 50.20 -17.73
C GLY A 132 -0.45 51.65 -17.33
N THR A 133 -0.22 51.98 -16.07
CA THR A 133 0.54 53.20 -15.80
C THR A 133 2.00 52.80 -16.00
N GLY A 134 2.59 53.16 -17.14
CA GLY A 134 4.03 53.00 -17.36
C GLY A 134 4.79 53.53 -16.14
N SER A 135 5.77 52.76 -15.67
CA SER A 135 6.45 52.85 -14.36
C SER A 135 5.82 52.08 -13.20
N GLY A 136 5.40 50.83 -13.43
CA GLY A 136 5.20 49.88 -12.33
C GLY A 136 6.54 49.55 -11.66
N THR A 137 7.00 50.34 -10.69
CA THR A 137 8.20 50.08 -9.85
C THR A 137 7.98 48.96 -8.82
N GLY A 138 6.89 48.20 -8.95
CA GLY A 138 6.55 47.09 -8.08
C GLY A 138 7.33 45.81 -8.42
N PRO A 139 7.61 44.96 -7.43
CA PRO A 139 8.49 43.79 -7.59
C PRO A 139 8.00 42.71 -8.58
N LEU A 140 6.77 42.82 -9.13
CA LEU A 140 6.16 41.85 -10.03
C LEU A 140 5.80 42.40 -11.42
N ALA A 141 6.19 43.62 -11.77
CA ALA A 141 5.78 44.28 -13.01
C ALA A 141 6.22 43.52 -14.29
N GLY A 142 7.46 43.05 -14.35
CA GLY A 142 7.95 42.25 -15.48
C GLY A 142 7.21 40.91 -15.65
N LEU A 143 6.73 40.32 -14.55
CA LEU A 143 5.90 39.12 -14.60
C LEU A 143 4.50 39.41 -15.15
N ALA A 144 3.92 40.55 -14.78
CA ALA A 144 2.61 40.99 -15.27
C ALA A 144 2.61 41.20 -16.79
N GLU A 145 3.68 41.81 -17.32
CA GLU A 145 3.86 42.02 -18.76
C GLU A 145 4.01 40.70 -19.52
N ALA A 146 4.85 39.79 -19.02
CA ALA A 146 5.05 38.47 -19.63
C ALA A 146 3.77 37.61 -19.64
N GLN A 147 2.94 37.74 -18.59
CA GLN A 147 1.68 37.00 -18.47
C GLN A 147 0.57 37.56 -19.36
N ARG A 148 0.57 38.86 -19.66
CA ARG A 148 -0.51 39.54 -20.39
C ARG A 148 -0.76 38.92 -21.75
N GLY A 149 0.28 38.81 -22.60
CA GLY A 149 0.15 38.24 -23.94
C GLY A 149 -0.24 36.75 -23.93
N PHE A 150 0.25 36.00 -22.94
CA PHE A 150 -0.14 34.60 -22.77
C PHE A 150 -1.63 34.45 -22.45
N TRP A 151 -2.14 35.20 -21.48
CA TRP A 151 -3.54 35.12 -21.07
C TRP A 151 -4.49 35.72 -22.11
N ASP A 152 -4.07 36.73 -22.87
CA ASP A 152 -4.83 37.24 -24.01
C ASP A 152 -5.02 36.18 -25.11
N ALA A 153 -4.00 35.33 -25.33
CA ALA A 153 -4.07 34.27 -26.34
C ALA A 153 -4.86 33.03 -25.89
N VAL A 154 -4.84 32.71 -24.59
CA VAL A 154 -5.31 31.41 -24.07
C VAL A 154 -6.66 31.50 -23.34
N PHE A 155 -6.98 32.63 -22.72
CA PHE A 155 -8.21 32.76 -21.92
C PHE A 155 -9.38 33.25 -22.80
N PRO A 156 -10.56 32.60 -22.78
CA PRO A 156 -11.72 33.08 -23.52
C PRO A 156 -12.13 34.49 -23.07
N GLY A 157 -12.05 35.46 -23.99
CA GLY A 157 -12.29 36.88 -23.68
C GLY A 157 -11.04 37.66 -23.22
N GLY A 158 -9.87 37.05 -23.29
CA GLY A 158 -8.57 37.66 -23.03
C GLY A 158 -8.31 38.01 -21.56
N VAL A 159 -7.21 38.73 -21.33
CA VAL A 159 -6.70 39.07 -19.99
C VAL A 159 -7.69 39.89 -19.18
N GLN A 160 -8.53 40.71 -19.84
CA GLN A 160 -9.52 41.57 -19.18
C GLN A 160 -10.66 40.76 -18.55
N VAL A 161 -11.25 39.82 -19.31
CA VAL A 161 -12.30 38.93 -18.79
C VAL A 161 -11.72 38.00 -17.72
N MET A 162 -10.48 37.51 -17.91
CA MET A 162 -9.78 36.76 -16.88
C MET A 162 -9.66 37.56 -15.57
N GLY A 163 -9.27 38.83 -15.65
CA GLY A 163 -9.14 39.70 -14.47
C GLY A 163 -10.47 39.89 -13.72
N GLN A 164 -11.58 40.03 -14.45
CA GLN A 164 -12.92 40.09 -13.86
C GLN A 164 -13.27 38.79 -13.12
N VAL A 165 -13.02 37.64 -13.74
CA VAL A 165 -13.24 36.33 -13.13
C VAL A 165 -12.39 36.15 -11.88
N VAL A 166 -11.08 36.43 -11.97
CA VAL A 166 -10.12 36.30 -10.87
C VAL A 166 -10.51 37.18 -9.67
N ARG A 167 -10.93 38.43 -9.91
CA ARG A 167 -11.43 39.36 -8.86
C ARG A 167 -12.73 38.86 -8.24
N ALA A 168 -13.66 38.36 -9.05
CA ALA A 168 -14.95 37.87 -8.58
C ALA A 168 -14.82 36.63 -7.67
N ILE A 169 -13.85 35.75 -7.96
CA ILE A 169 -13.67 34.50 -7.21
C ILE A 169 -12.71 34.61 -6.02
N LEU A 170 -11.95 35.71 -5.87
CA LEU A 170 -10.94 35.86 -4.81
C LEU A 170 -11.52 35.66 -3.41
N TRP A 171 -12.52 36.46 -3.04
CA TRP A 171 -13.09 36.42 -1.70
C TRP A 171 -13.78 35.09 -1.39
N PRO A 172 -14.55 34.48 -2.31
CA PRO A 172 -15.01 33.11 -2.16
C PRO A 172 -13.88 32.09 -1.91
N VAL A 173 -12.79 32.15 -2.68
CA VAL A 173 -11.65 31.23 -2.54
C VAL A 173 -10.94 31.42 -1.19
N VAL A 174 -10.65 32.66 -0.80
CA VAL A 174 -10.04 32.98 0.51
C VAL A 174 -10.94 32.51 1.65
N ALA A 175 -12.24 32.78 1.58
CA ALA A 175 -13.20 32.38 2.61
C ALA A 175 -13.27 30.84 2.76
N ILE A 176 -13.29 30.11 1.64
CA ILE A 176 -13.24 28.65 1.65
C ILE A 176 -11.95 28.18 2.35
N HIS A 177 -10.78 28.68 1.95
CA HIS A 177 -9.51 28.23 2.54
C HIS A 177 -9.37 28.57 4.03
N LEU A 178 -9.90 29.72 4.49
CA LEU A 178 -9.92 30.05 5.92
C LEU A 178 -10.85 29.13 6.71
N VAL A 179 -12.01 28.77 6.16
CA VAL A 179 -12.90 27.76 6.75
C VAL A 179 -12.20 26.40 6.81
N GLU A 180 -11.46 26.03 5.76
CA GLU A 180 -10.74 24.76 5.69
C GLU A 180 -9.59 24.68 6.71
N ILE A 181 -8.81 25.75 6.87
CA ILE A 181 -7.79 25.85 7.93
C ILE A 181 -8.46 25.72 9.30
N SER A 182 -9.59 26.38 9.51
CA SER A 182 -10.33 26.30 10.78
C SER A 182 -10.83 24.89 11.08
N VAL A 183 -11.29 24.17 10.05
CA VAL A 183 -11.70 22.76 10.16
C VAL A 183 -10.49 21.86 10.42
N LEU A 184 -9.38 22.07 9.70
CA LEU A 184 -8.13 21.33 9.89
C LEU A 184 -7.59 21.52 11.30
N ASP A 185 -7.58 22.75 11.80
CA ASP A 185 -7.12 23.07 13.15
C ASP A 185 -7.95 22.34 14.19
N ARG A 186 -9.26 22.62 14.24
CA ARG A 186 -10.17 22.08 15.26
C ARG A 186 -10.30 20.56 15.23
N THR A 187 -10.25 19.94 14.05
CA THR A 187 -10.46 18.50 13.93
C THR A 187 -9.15 17.71 13.93
N ARG A 188 -8.03 18.33 13.56
CA ARG A 188 -6.77 17.62 13.34
C ARG A 188 -5.58 18.12 14.13
N LEU A 189 -5.29 19.42 14.11
CA LEU A 189 -4.06 19.97 14.67
C LEU A 189 -4.18 20.24 16.17
N THR A 190 -5.23 20.94 16.62
CA THR A 190 -5.44 21.23 18.05
C THR A 190 -5.58 19.94 18.87
N PRO A 191 -6.39 18.94 18.44
CA PRO A 191 -6.47 17.69 19.18
C PRO A 191 -5.15 16.91 19.22
N ARG A 192 -4.17 17.21 18.35
CA ARG A 192 -2.88 16.50 18.30
C ARG A 192 -1.71 17.40 18.73
N ALA A 193 -2.00 18.47 19.46
CA ALA A 193 -1.02 19.41 19.97
C ALA A 193 0.09 19.74 18.96
N ALA A 194 -0.28 20.05 17.71
CA ALA A 194 0.70 20.29 16.65
C ALA A 194 1.68 21.40 17.07
N LEU A 195 2.98 21.15 16.90
CA LEU A 195 4.01 22.15 17.19
C LEU A 195 3.77 23.40 16.35
N VAL A 196 3.98 24.59 16.92
CA VAL A 196 3.67 25.87 16.26
C VAL A 196 4.25 25.95 14.84
N GLY A 197 5.51 25.57 14.63
CA GLY A 197 6.11 25.56 13.29
C GLY A 197 5.48 24.55 12.34
N VAL A 198 5.12 23.36 12.83
CA VAL A 198 4.47 22.31 12.04
C VAL A 198 3.03 22.69 11.72
N TRP A 199 2.34 23.38 12.63
CA TRP A 199 1.01 23.94 12.43
C TRP A 199 0.99 24.90 11.24
N TRP A 200 1.94 25.83 11.16
CA TRP A 200 2.03 26.77 10.04
C TRP A 200 2.27 26.08 8.70
N LEU A 201 3.08 25.02 8.67
CA LEU A 201 3.29 24.23 7.46
C LEU A 201 2.01 23.53 7.00
N TRP A 202 1.24 22.95 7.94
CA TRP A 202 -0.04 22.31 7.63
C TRP A 202 -1.13 23.31 7.25
N ALA A 203 -1.22 24.45 7.93
CA ALA A 203 -2.16 25.52 7.62
C ALA A 203 -1.87 26.13 6.24
N GLY A 204 -0.60 26.40 5.93
CA GLY A 204 -0.17 26.89 4.61
C GLY A 204 -0.45 25.88 3.50
N SER A 205 -0.12 24.60 3.68
CA SER A 205 -0.47 23.54 2.73
C SER A 205 -1.98 23.44 2.50
N CYS A 206 -2.79 23.50 3.57
CA CYS A 206 -4.25 23.48 3.46
C CYS A 206 -4.80 24.67 2.66
N PHE A 207 -4.21 25.85 2.84
CA PHE A 207 -4.58 27.06 2.10
C PHE A 207 -4.37 26.94 0.58
N PHE A 208 -3.38 26.17 0.14
CA PHE A 208 -3.10 26.00 -1.29
C PHE A 208 -3.67 24.70 -1.88
N GLU A 209 -4.03 23.70 -1.06
CA GLU A 209 -4.51 22.40 -1.54
C GLU A 209 -6.03 22.18 -1.44
N GLY A 210 -6.71 22.83 -0.49
CA GLY A 210 -8.12 22.62 -0.22
C GLY A 210 -8.48 21.34 0.56
N HIS A 211 -9.71 21.28 1.08
CA HIS A 211 -10.23 20.22 2.00
C HIS A 211 -10.18 18.80 1.43
N ARG A 212 -10.15 18.67 0.10
CA ARG A 212 -10.50 17.42 -0.57
C ARG A 212 -9.37 16.41 -0.69
N ASN A 213 -8.47 16.29 0.28
CA ASN A 213 -7.62 15.09 0.41
C ASN A 213 -6.85 14.97 1.74
N HIS A 214 -7.58 14.76 2.83
CA HIS A 214 -7.00 14.20 4.06
C HIS A 214 -6.66 12.69 3.95
N GLY A 215 -6.55 12.16 2.73
CA GLY A 215 -6.27 10.75 2.42
C GLY A 215 -4.90 10.25 2.87
N TYR A 216 -3.98 11.15 3.22
CA TYR A 216 -2.67 10.80 3.76
C TYR A 216 -2.72 10.09 5.12
N PHE A 217 -3.81 10.24 5.88
CA PHE A 217 -3.95 9.65 7.21
C PHE A 217 -4.70 8.30 7.26
N SER A 218 -5.18 7.77 6.13
CA SER A 218 -6.01 6.57 6.14
C SER A 218 -5.59 5.53 5.13
N ARG A 219 -4.43 4.90 5.35
CA ARG A 219 -4.17 3.56 4.83
C ARG A 219 -4.09 2.55 5.98
N LEU A 220 -5.10 1.68 6.03
CA LEU A 220 -5.25 0.45 6.83
C LEU A 220 -4.76 0.53 8.29
N ARG A 221 -5.59 1.14 9.15
CA ARG A 221 -5.31 1.36 10.59
C ARG A 221 -5.55 0.13 11.51
N HIS A 222 -5.61 -1.09 10.98
CA HIS A 222 -5.82 -2.29 11.81
C HIS A 222 -4.51 -2.90 12.33
N LYS A 223 -3.38 -2.62 11.67
CA LYS A 223 -2.05 -3.04 12.12
C LYS A 223 -1.41 -1.93 12.97
N ARG A 224 -0.43 -2.30 13.80
CA ARG A 224 0.37 -1.36 14.59
C ARG A 224 1.00 -0.29 13.69
N SER A 225 1.35 0.85 14.28
CA SER A 225 2.18 1.86 13.60
C SER A 225 3.58 1.32 13.33
N ALA A 226 4.35 2.04 12.52
CA ALA A 226 5.77 1.72 12.28
C ALA A 226 6.59 1.76 13.58
N SER A 227 6.23 2.64 14.53
CA SER A 227 6.81 2.67 15.88
C SER A 227 6.38 1.51 16.78
N GLY A 228 5.56 0.58 16.29
CA GLY A 228 4.99 -0.50 17.09
C GLY A 228 3.84 -0.08 18.01
N ALA A 229 3.50 1.20 18.07
CA ALA A 229 2.36 1.69 18.85
C ALA A 229 1.05 1.08 18.35
N LYS A 230 0.15 0.77 19.29
CA LYS A 230 -1.21 0.38 18.94
C LYS A 230 -1.88 1.60 18.34
N ARG A 231 -2.34 1.49 17.09
CA ARG A 231 -3.21 2.53 16.52
C ARG A 231 -4.53 2.45 17.25
N ALA A 232 -5.09 3.60 17.65
CA ALA A 232 -6.44 3.66 18.21
C ALA A 232 -7.42 2.93 17.27
N TYR A 233 -7.80 1.72 17.67
CA TYR A 233 -8.76 0.86 17.00
C TYR A 233 -9.92 0.69 17.97
N TYR A 234 -11.12 0.89 17.43
CA TYR A 234 -12.43 0.60 18.02
C TYR A 234 -12.39 -0.36 19.23
N SER A 235 -12.58 0.16 20.44
CA SER A 235 -13.02 -0.63 21.60
C SER A 235 -14.55 -0.55 21.66
N PRO A 236 -15.29 -1.68 21.68
CA PRO A 236 -16.74 -1.67 21.89
C PRO A 236 -17.15 -1.50 23.36
N LYS A 237 -16.19 -1.42 24.30
CA LYS A 237 -16.46 -1.23 25.72
C LYS A 237 -15.56 -0.13 26.27
N GLN A 238 -16.06 1.10 26.24
CA GLN A 238 -15.96 2.10 27.32
C GLN A 238 -16.55 3.40 26.74
N TYR A 239 -17.46 4.01 27.48
CA TYR A 239 -18.11 5.28 27.16
C TYR A 239 -17.08 6.41 27.10
N VAL A 240 -16.51 6.72 25.93
CA VAL A 240 -15.76 7.97 25.73
C VAL A 240 -15.98 8.49 24.31
N LEU A 241 -16.41 9.74 24.23
CA LEU A 241 -16.77 10.50 23.03
C LEU A 241 -15.53 10.87 22.17
N THR A 242 -14.67 9.92 21.79
CA THR A 242 -13.64 10.15 20.77
C THR A 242 -14.19 9.77 19.39
N SER A 243 -14.67 10.76 18.64
CA SER A 243 -15.23 10.59 17.31
C SER A 243 -14.17 10.27 16.26
N VAL A 244 -13.75 9.00 16.18
CA VAL A 244 -13.35 8.41 14.90
C VAL A 244 -14.21 7.19 14.60
N ASN A 245 -15.51 7.48 14.44
CA ASN A 245 -16.61 6.57 14.10
C ASN A 245 -16.49 5.98 12.67
N ARG A 246 -15.38 5.33 12.33
CA ARG A 246 -15.22 4.63 11.05
C ARG A 246 -15.32 3.12 11.26
N LYS A 247 -16.54 2.59 11.13
CA LYS A 247 -16.80 1.15 10.93
C LYS A 247 -16.09 0.68 9.65
N LYS A 248 -15.83 -0.64 9.55
CA LYS A 248 -15.31 -1.28 8.33
C LYS A 248 -16.16 -0.84 7.13
N ARG A 249 -15.54 -0.26 6.11
CA ARG A 249 -16.26 0.24 4.92
C ARG A 249 -16.28 -0.83 3.83
N ALA A 250 -17.36 -0.89 3.07
CA ALA A 250 -17.52 -1.85 1.98
C ALA A 250 -16.40 -1.77 0.92
N PHE A 251 -15.86 -0.58 0.67
CA PHE A 251 -14.74 -0.39 -0.26
C PHE A 251 -13.39 -0.89 0.28
N GLU A 252 -13.28 -1.19 1.57
CA GLU A 252 -12.10 -1.82 2.20
C GLU A 252 -12.26 -3.35 2.30
N ALA A 253 -13.37 -3.91 1.81
CA ALA A 253 -13.69 -5.31 1.97
C ALA A 253 -12.72 -6.20 1.17
N GLY A 254 -12.05 -7.11 1.90
CA GLY A 254 -11.45 -8.31 1.32
C GLY A 254 -12.49 -9.45 1.27
N ARG A 255 -12.36 -10.33 0.28
CA ARG A 255 -13.17 -11.57 0.20
C ARG A 255 -12.27 -12.76 0.50
N GLN A 256 -12.89 -13.87 0.93
CA GLN A 256 -12.19 -15.14 1.12
C GLN A 256 -11.44 -15.56 -0.15
N ALA A 257 -10.29 -16.21 0.02
CA ALA A 257 -9.48 -16.72 -1.08
C ALA A 257 -10.25 -17.78 -1.91
N ALA A 258 -9.84 -17.97 -3.15
CA ALA A 258 -10.48 -18.93 -4.05
C ALA A 258 -10.03 -20.37 -3.80
N ASN A 259 -8.75 -20.57 -3.46
CA ASN A 259 -8.11 -21.88 -3.28
C ASN A 259 -8.45 -22.86 -4.42
N THR A 260 -8.27 -22.38 -5.66
CA THR A 260 -8.58 -23.13 -6.88
C THR A 260 -7.82 -24.46 -6.90
N ARG A 261 -8.51 -25.58 -7.08
CA ARG A 261 -7.88 -26.91 -7.16
C ARG A 261 -7.92 -27.49 -8.58
N ILE A 262 -7.11 -28.51 -8.81
CA ILE A 262 -7.19 -29.30 -10.04
C ILE A 262 -8.49 -30.12 -10.03
N GLY A 263 -9.25 -30.06 -11.12
CA GLY A 263 -10.51 -30.81 -11.27
C GLY A 263 -11.44 -30.24 -12.34
N PRO A 264 -12.63 -30.84 -12.55
CA PRO A 264 -13.54 -30.42 -13.60
C PRO A 264 -13.91 -28.94 -13.45
N LYS A 265 -13.86 -28.21 -14.56
CA LYS A 265 -14.01 -26.75 -14.61
C LYS A 265 -15.25 -26.26 -13.84
N ARG A 266 -15.02 -25.54 -12.74
CA ARG A 266 -16.06 -24.88 -11.94
C ARG A 266 -15.63 -23.45 -11.62
N ILE A 267 -16.37 -22.48 -12.15
CA ILE A 267 -16.09 -21.05 -12.00
C ILE A 267 -17.34 -20.36 -11.47
N ARG A 268 -17.17 -19.46 -10.50
CA ARG A 268 -18.24 -18.59 -10.00
C ARG A 268 -17.97 -17.13 -10.36
N THR A 269 -18.97 -16.46 -10.91
CA THR A 269 -18.92 -15.02 -11.16
C THR A 269 -19.12 -14.27 -9.85
N VAL A 270 -18.30 -13.25 -9.61
CA VAL A 270 -18.33 -12.42 -8.40
C VAL A 270 -18.47 -10.96 -8.82
N ARG A 271 -19.57 -10.31 -8.40
CA ARG A 271 -19.76 -8.87 -8.57
C ARG A 271 -18.75 -8.10 -7.72
N THR A 272 -18.08 -7.14 -8.34
CA THR A 272 -17.11 -6.23 -7.72
C THR A 272 -17.58 -4.78 -7.82
N ARG A 273 -16.83 -3.87 -7.20
CA ARG A 273 -17.18 -2.44 -7.17
C ARG A 273 -17.28 -1.88 -8.59
N GLY A 274 -18.26 -0.99 -8.80
CA GLY A 274 -18.50 -0.35 -10.10
C GLY A 274 -19.24 -1.25 -11.11
N GLY A 275 -19.91 -2.31 -10.66
CA GLY A 275 -20.67 -3.20 -11.56
C GLY A 275 -19.82 -4.22 -12.32
N ASN A 276 -18.50 -4.19 -12.16
CA ASN A 276 -17.57 -5.13 -12.80
C ASN A 276 -17.71 -6.55 -12.27
N HIS A 277 -17.38 -7.53 -13.11
CA HIS A 277 -17.37 -8.95 -12.75
C HIS A 277 -15.95 -9.50 -12.70
N LYS A 278 -15.69 -10.36 -11.72
CA LYS A 278 -14.49 -11.21 -11.66
C LYS A 278 -14.90 -12.67 -11.63
N TYR A 279 -14.05 -13.52 -12.19
CA TYR A 279 -14.33 -14.95 -12.31
C TYR A 279 -13.47 -15.70 -11.30
N ARG A 280 -14.12 -16.28 -10.29
CA ARG A 280 -13.46 -17.07 -9.27
C ARG A 280 -13.48 -18.53 -9.69
N ALA A 281 -12.36 -19.02 -10.21
CA ALA A 281 -12.19 -20.45 -10.39
C ALA A 281 -12.17 -21.15 -9.02
N LEU A 282 -12.91 -22.26 -8.91
CA LEU A 282 -12.86 -23.18 -7.78
C LEU A 282 -12.14 -24.46 -8.17
N ARG A 283 -12.37 -24.92 -9.41
CA ARG A 283 -11.68 -26.06 -10.01
C ARG A 283 -11.36 -25.76 -11.47
N LEU A 284 -10.16 -26.14 -11.92
CA LEU A 284 -9.72 -26.09 -13.31
C LEU A 284 -8.86 -27.32 -13.59
N ASP A 285 -9.02 -27.91 -14.76
CA ASP A 285 -8.25 -29.07 -15.23
C ASP A 285 -7.33 -28.71 -16.41
N SER A 286 -7.56 -27.56 -17.03
CA SER A 286 -6.91 -27.15 -18.26
C SER A 286 -6.66 -25.65 -18.29
N GLY A 287 -5.66 -25.25 -19.07
CA GLY A 287 -5.23 -23.86 -19.22
C GLY A 287 -4.52 -23.63 -20.55
N ASN A 288 -4.37 -22.37 -20.94
CA ASN A 288 -3.60 -22.01 -22.13
C ASN A 288 -2.14 -21.76 -21.74
N PHE A 289 -1.23 -22.57 -22.28
CA PHE A 289 0.20 -22.44 -22.03
C PHE A 289 0.93 -22.06 -23.31
N ALA A 290 1.85 -21.11 -23.19
CA ALA A 290 2.69 -20.65 -24.28
C ALA A 290 4.05 -21.37 -24.26
N TRP A 291 4.50 -21.81 -25.43
CA TRP A 291 5.88 -22.19 -25.69
C TRP A 291 6.60 -20.94 -26.23
N GLY A 292 7.49 -20.37 -25.41
CA GLY A 292 8.06 -19.05 -25.65
C GLY A 292 8.97 -18.99 -26.88
N SER A 293 9.92 -19.91 -26.97
CA SER A 293 10.85 -20.02 -28.10
C SER A 293 10.14 -20.22 -29.46
N GLU A 294 9.07 -21.02 -29.47
CA GLU A 294 8.32 -21.40 -30.67
C GLU A 294 7.16 -20.45 -31.03
N GLY A 295 6.85 -19.47 -30.17
CA GLY A 295 5.73 -18.55 -30.36
C GLY A 295 4.36 -19.25 -30.45
N CYS A 296 4.21 -20.45 -29.88
CA CYS A 296 2.99 -21.24 -29.99
C CYS A 296 2.24 -21.30 -28.65
N THR A 297 0.91 -21.29 -28.68
CA THR A 297 0.08 -21.43 -27.47
C THR A 297 -0.95 -22.52 -27.68
N ARG A 298 -1.09 -23.43 -26.71
CA ARG A 298 -2.07 -24.52 -26.77
C ARG A 298 -2.78 -24.67 -25.45
N LYS A 299 -4.06 -25.06 -25.54
CA LYS A 299 -4.83 -25.51 -24.39
C LYS A 299 -4.35 -26.90 -24.02
N THR A 300 -3.89 -27.06 -22.79
CA THR A 300 -3.40 -28.35 -22.29
C THR A 300 -3.94 -28.62 -20.89
N ARG A 301 -3.95 -29.90 -20.51
CA ARG A 301 -4.37 -30.35 -19.19
C ARG A 301 -3.26 -30.07 -18.18
N VAL A 302 -3.64 -29.54 -17.02
CA VAL A 302 -2.76 -29.40 -15.86
C VAL A 302 -2.86 -30.68 -15.04
N ILE A 303 -1.73 -31.34 -14.80
CA ILE A 303 -1.66 -32.66 -14.17
C ILE A 303 -1.52 -32.51 -12.66
N VAL A 304 -0.47 -31.81 -12.22
CA VAL A 304 -0.12 -31.66 -10.81
C VAL A 304 0.63 -30.36 -10.59
N VAL A 305 0.54 -29.79 -9.38
CA VAL A 305 1.41 -28.70 -8.94
C VAL A 305 2.69 -29.33 -8.40
N ALA A 306 3.83 -29.05 -9.03
CA ALA A 306 5.12 -29.66 -8.67
C ALA A 306 5.89 -28.83 -7.64
N TYR A 307 5.83 -27.50 -7.75
CA TYR A 307 6.53 -26.60 -6.85
C TYR A 307 5.79 -25.27 -6.71
N HIS A 308 5.92 -24.63 -5.55
CA HIS A 308 5.37 -23.30 -5.33
C HIS A 308 6.34 -22.45 -4.48
N PRO A 309 6.81 -21.29 -4.97
CA PRO A 309 7.85 -20.51 -4.29
C PRO A 309 7.41 -19.91 -2.95
N SER A 310 6.11 -19.63 -2.77
CA SER A 310 5.63 -18.97 -1.54
C SER A 310 5.27 -19.91 -0.39
N ASN A 311 4.82 -21.15 -0.67
CA ASN A 311 4.31 -22.05 0.36
C ASN A 311 4.21 -23.49 -0.17
N ASN A 312 4.82 -24.44 0.54
CA ASN A 312 4.82 -25.87 0.19
C ASN A 312 3.46 -26.54 0.39
N GLU A 313 2.57 -26.01 1.24
CA GLU A 313 1.22 -26.54 1.42
C GLU A 313 0.36 -26.42 0.16
N LEU A 314 0.65 -25.43 -0.70
CA LEU A 314 -0.04 -25.26 -1.98
C LEU A 314 0.30 -26.37 -2.97
N VAL A 315 1.49 -26.96 -2.84
CA VAL A 315 1.91 -28.15 -3.60
C VAL A 315 1.13 -29.37 -3.12
N ARG A 316 1.12 -29.62 -1.80
CA ARG A 316 0.42 -30.77 -1.19
C ARG A 316 -1.06 -30.81 -1.53
N THR A 317 -1.69 -29.65 -1.61
CA THR A 317 -3.14 -29.51 -1.87
C THR A 317 -3.48 -29.39 -3.36
N ASN A 318 -2.50 -29.37 -4.26
CA ASN A 318 -2.68 -29.10 -5.70
C ASN A 318 -3.46 -27.80 -5.96
N THR A 319 -3.08 -26.73 -5.28
CA THR A 319 -3.73 -25.42 -5.39
C THR A 319 -3.10 -24.59 -6.52
N LEU A 320 -3.92 -24.14 -7.47
CA LEU A 320 -3.52 -23.35 -8.63
C LEU A 320 -3.50 -21.85 -8.31
N THR A 321 -2.31 -21.28 -8.29
CA THR A 321 -2.02 -19.86 -8.02
C THR A 321 -1.01 -19.31 -9.03
N LYS A 322 -0.90 -17.98 -9.11
CA LYS A 322 0.19 -17.36 -9.88
C LYS A 322 1.53 -17.81 -9.32
N SER A 323 2.49 -18.09 -10.20
CA SER A 323 3.83 -18.59 -9.90
C SER A 323 3.88 -20.04 -9.40
N ALA A 324 2.78 -20.78 -9.44
CA ALA A 324 2.82 -22.23 -9.27
C ALA A 324 3.54 -22.86 -10.47
N VAL A 325 4.54 -23.69 -10.19
CA VAL A 325 5.18 -24.55 -11.18
C VAL A 325 4.34 -25.82 -11.28
N VAL A 326 3.81 -26.08 -12.46
CA VAL A 326 2.88 -27.18 -12.73
C VAL A 326 3.46 -28.10 -13.79
N GLN A 327 3.08 -29.37 -13.74
CA GLN A 327 3.29 -30.29 -14.85
C GLN A 327 2.05 -30.26 -15.74
N ILE A 328 2.26 -30.02 -17.04
CA ILE A 328 1.23 -30.02 -18.07
C ILE A 328 1.43 -31.16 -19.04
N ASP A 329 0.35 -31.57 -19.71
CA ASP A 329 0.42 -32.56 -20.78
C ASP A 329 1.18 -32.01 -22.00
N ALA A 330 2.14 -32.78 -22.49
CA ALA A 330 2.97 -32.44 -23.64
C ALA A 330 2.28 -32.72 -24.98
N ALA A 331 1.23 -33.55 -25.03
CA ALA A 331 0.64 -34.03 -26.28
C ALA A 331 0.21 -32.93 -27.25
N PRO A 332 -0.48 -31.84 -26.82
CA PRO A 332 -0.88 -30.76 -27.73
C PRO A 332 0.31 -30.04 -28.39
N PHE A 333 1.44 -29.91 -27.67
CA PHE A 333 2.65 -29.29 -28.20
C PHE A 333 3.44 -30.23 -29.10
N ARG A 334 3.50 -31.52 -28.76
CA ARG A 334 4.12 -32.56 -29.60
C ARG A 334 3.43 -32.65 -30.96
N GLN A 335 2.09 -32.72 -30.98
CA GLN A 335 1.30 -32.75 -32.21
C GLN A 335 1.55 -31.51 -33.08
N TRP A 336 1.65 -30.34 -32.45
CA TRP A 336 1.96 -29.11 -33.17
C TRP A 336 3.37 -29.13 -33.76
N TYR A 337 4.37 -29.55 -32.99
CA TYR A 337 5.76 -29.62 -33.42
C TYR A 337 5.92 -30.55 -34.64
N GLU A 338 5.33 -31.74 -34.57
CA GLU A 338 5.36 -32.73 -35.67
C GLU A 338 4.66 -32.20 -36.93
N ALA A 339 3.55 -31.49 -36.79
CA ALA A 339 2.87 -30.85 -37.92
C ALA A 339 3.68 -29.66 -38.48
N HIS A 340 4.39 -28.92 -37.64
CA HIS A 340 5.10 -27.71 -38.03
C HIS A 340 6.44 -28.00 -38.71
N TYR A 341 7.23 -28.93 -38.14
CA TYR A 341 8.58 -29.28 -38.55
C TYR A 341 8.69 -30.60 -39.30
N GLY A 342 7.66 -31.44 -39.30
CA GLY A 342 7.70 -32.75 -39.93
C GLY A 342 8.63 -33.75 -39.24
N GLN A 343 9.18 -33.40 -38.07
CA GLN A 343 10.08 -34.24 -37.30
C GLN A 343 9.40 -34.67 -35.98
N PRO A 344 9.57 -35.92 -35.55
CA PRO A 344 9.08 -36.40 -34.26
C PRO A 344 9.88 -35.79 -33.10
N ILE A 345 9.22 -35.41 -32.01
CA ILE A 345 9.87 -34.98 -30.76
C ILE A 345 9.47 -35.88 -29.60
N GLY A 346 10.48 -36.36 -28.86
CA GLY A 346 10.27 -37.16 -27.66
C GLY A 346 9.64 -38.54 -27.89
N ARG A 347 9.74 -39.11 -29.09
CA ARG A 347 9.24 -40.47 -29.40
C ARG A 347 10.28 -41.58 -29.29
N ARG A 348 11.51 -41.28 -28.85
CA ARG A 348 12.62 -42.25 -28.81
C ARG A 348 12.26 -43.51 -28.02
N ARG A 349 11.68 -43.35 -26.83
CA ARG A 349 11.24 -44.46 -25.97
C ARG A 349 10.05 -45.24 -26.54
N GLN A 350 9.07 -44.54 -27.11
CA GLN A 350 7.88 -45.15 -27.71
C GLN A 350 8.22 -45.96 -28.96
N ARG A 351 9.12 -45.46 -29.80
CA ARG A 351 9.64 -46.18 -30.97
C ARG A 351 10.43 -47.43 -30.58
N ALA A 352 11.26 -47.34 -29.53
CA ALA A 352 11.98 -48.50 -29.01
C ALA A 352 11.05 -49.59 -28.43
N GLN A 353 9.89 -49.19 -27.89
CA GLN A 353 8.91 -50.12 -27.35
C GLN A 353 8.01 -50.72 -28.44
N ALA A 354 7.58 -49.92 -29.41
CA ALA A 354 6.85 -50.41 -30.59
C ALA A 354 7.69 -51.40 -31.42
N ALA A 355 9.00 -51.15 -31.56
CA ALA A 355 9.94 -52.06 -32.21
C ALA A 355 10.11 -53.40 -31.44
N LYS A 356 9.97 -53.40 -30.11
CA LYS A 356 9.98 -54.63 -29.29
C LYS A 356 8.66 -55.41 -29.36
N GLU A 357 7.55 -54.70 -29.57
CA GLU A 357 6.20 -55.29 -29.65
C GLU A 357 5.79 -55.68 -31.08
N GLY A 358 6.68 -55.54 -32.07
CA GLY A 358 6.40 -55.89 -33.46
C GLY A 358 5.28 -55.08 -34.11
N LYS A 359 4.96 -53.89 -33.58
CA LYS A 359 3.95 -52.99 -34.15
C LYS A 359 4.65 -51.99 -35.06
N ASP A 360 4.25 -51.97 -36.33
CA ASP A 360 4.70 -50.95 -37.26
C ASP A 360 4.38 -49.55 -36.71
N ALA A 361 5.42 -48.72 -36.62
CA ALA A 361 5.24 -47.32 -36.25
C ALA A 361 4.33 -46.69 -37.29
N ALA A 362 3.18 -46.16 -36.84
CA ALA A 362 2.14 -45.54 -37.69
C ALA A 362 2.77 -44.80 -38.87
N GLU A 363 2.48 -45.27 -40.09
CA GLU A 363 3.02 -44.71 -41.33
C GLU A 363 2.83 -43.19 -41.35
N ASP A 364 3.93 -42.47 -41.49
CA ASP A 364 3.90 -41.03 -41.70
C ASP A 364 3.11 -40.76 -43.00
N ALA A 365 1.96 -40.12 -42.87
CA ALA A 365 1.09 -39.81 -44.02
C ALA A 365 1.91 -39.13 -45.12
N LYS A 366 1.85 -39.66 -46.35
CA LYS A 366 2.59 -39.11 -47.50
C LYS A 366 2.24 -37.63 -47.69
N LYS A 367 3.23 -36.74 -47.55
CA LYS A 367 3.08 -35.29 -47.75
C LYS A 367 3.53 -34.91 -49.15
N SER A 368 3.10 -33.74 -49.62
CA SER A 368 3.60 -33.20 -50.89
C SER A 368 5.04 -32.71 -50.72
N LYS A 369 5.85 -32.82 -51.79
CA LYS A 369 7.26 -32.36 -51.80
C LYS A 369 7.43 -30.89 -51.36
N SER A 370 6.44 -30.04 -51.67
CA SER A 370 6.45 -28.63 -51.24
C SER A 370 6.34 -28.49 -49.72
N VAL A 371 5.50 -29.30 -49.08
CA VAL A 371 5.34 -29.28 -47.61
C VAL A 371 6.60 -29.80 -46.93
N GLU A 372 7.20 -30.87 -47.44
CA GLU A 372 8.45 -31.43 -46.91
C GLU A 372 9.59 -30.40 -46.98
N LYS A 373 9.75 -29.73 -48.13
CA LYS A 373 10.73 -28.65 -48.29
C LYS A 373 10.53 -27.53 -47.26
N LYS A 374 9.28 -27.07 -47.10
CA LYS A 374 8.94 -26.01 -46.13
C LYS A 374 9.18 -26.43 -44.67
N GLN A 375 8.90 -27.69 -44.34
CA GLN A 375 9.14 -28.26 -43.01
C GLN A 375 10.64 -28.36 -42.72
N ALA A 376 11.43 -28.83 -43.68
CA ALA A 376 12.89 -28.91 -43.57
C ALA A 376 13.55 -27.53 -43.41
N GLU A 377 13.13 -26.55 -44.21
CA GLU A 377 13.62 -25.16 -44.11
C GLU A 377 13.37 -24.56 -42.71
N ARG A 378 12.17 -24.74 -42.15
CA ARG A 378 11.84 -24.29 -40.80
C ARG A 378 12.67 -25.01 -39.74
N TYR A 379 12.81 -26.32 -39.86
CA TYR A 379 13.57 -27.11 -38.89
C TYR A 379 15.04 -26.69 -38.86
N ALA A 380 15.62 -26.42 -40.03
CA ALA A 380 16.98 -25.89 -40.14
C ALA A 380 17.12 -24.49 -39.51
N ALA A 381 16.12 -23.62 -39.67
CA ALA A 381 16.14 -22.25 -39.15
C ALA A 381 16.07 -22.18 -37.61
N GLY A 382 15.34 -23.09 -36.96
CA GLY A 382 15.17 -23.02 -35.51
C GLY A 382 14.47 -24.19 -34.84
N GLY A 383 14.25 -25.32 -35.51
CA GLY A 383 13.50 -26.44 -34.93
C GLY A 383 14.27 -27.28 -33.91
N LYS A 384 15.55 -26.99 -33.65
CA LYS A 384 16.35 -27.74 -32.66
C LYS A 384 15.96 -27.33 -31.24
N VAL A 385 15.36 -28.26 -30.51
CA VAL A 385 14.91 -28.05 -29.13
C VAL A 385 16.02 -28.39 -28.13
N ASP A 386 16.07 -27.68 -27.00
CA ASP A 386 16.99 -27.97 -25.89
C ASP A 386 16.85 -29.45 -25.44
N PRO A 387 17.96 -30.20 -25.31
CA PRO A 387 17.93 -31.60 -24.86
C PRO A 387 17.20 -31.83 -23.52
N VAL A 388 17.22 -30.86 -22.60
CA VAL A 388 16.53 -30.96 -21.30
C VAL A 388 15.01 -30.89 -21.50
N LEU A 389 14.55 -30.07 -22.45
CA LEU A 389 13.13 -29.98 -22.80
C LEU A 389 12.69 -31.20 -23.63
N GLU A 390 13.54 -31.72 -24.51
CA GLU A 390 13.27 -32.95 -25.25
C GLU A 390 13.02 -34.16 -24.33
N LYS A 391 13.81 -34.30 -23.26
CA LYS A 391 13.57 -35.33 -22.22
C LYS A 391 12.19 -35.20 -21.55
N GLN A 392 11.66 -33.98 -21.41
CA GLN A 392 10.31 -33.76 -20.87
C GLN A 392 9.22 -34.16 -21.87
N PHE A 393 9.45 -33.89 -23.17
CA PHE A 393 8.59 -34.40 -24.24
C PHE A 393 8.56 -35.94 -24.26
N GLU A 394 9.69 -36.61 -24.02
CA GLU A 394 9.75 -38.07 -23.86
C GLU A 394 8.95 -38.57 -22.64
N ALA A 395 9.01 -37.85 -21.52
CA ALA A 395 8.22 -38.16 -20.33
C ALA A 395 6.72 -37.85 -20.49
N GLY A 396 6.33 -37.13 -21.55
CA GLY A 396 4.96 -36.71 -21.82
C GLY A 396 4.45 -35.60 -20.91
N ARG A 397 5.32 -34.98 -20.12
CA ARG A 397 4.96 -33.94 -19.14
C ARG A 397 5.97 -32.81 -19.21
N LEU A 398 5.50 -31.60 -19.44
CA LEU A 398 6.32 -30.39 -19.45
C LEU A 398 6.15 -29.62 -18.14
N TYR A 399 7.21 -29.01 -17.64
CA TYR A 399 7.12 -28.04 -16.56
C TYR A 399 6.72 -26.67 -17.11
N ALA A 400 5.76 -26.03 -16.45
CA ALA A 400 5.25 -24.72 -16.82
C ALA A 400 4.97 -23.88 -15.58
N VAL A 401 5.02 -22.56 -15.72
CA VAL A 401 4.65 -21.61 -14.66
C VAL A 401 3.30 -20.97 -14.98
N VAL A 402 2.41 -20.97 -13.99
CA VAL A 402 1.14 -20.27 -14.07
C VAL A 402 1.38 -18.76 -13.92
N SER A 403 1.08 -17.97 -14.95
CA SER A 403 1.29 -16.51 -14.94
C SER A 403 0.01 -15.72 -14.58
N SER A 404 -1.15 -16.33 -14.87
CA SER A 404 -2.47 -15.79 -14.56
C SER A 404 -2.85 -15.94 -13.08
N ARG A 405 -3.96 -15.30 -12.66
CA ARG A 405 -4.51 -15.41 -11.31
C ARG A 405 -5.88 -16.11 -11.35
N PRO A 406 -5.96 -17.46 -11.24
CA PRO A 406 -7.20 -18.21 -11.41
C PRO A 406 -8.36 -17.73 -10.52
N GLY A 407 -8.08 -17.29 -9.29
CA GLY A 407 -9.10 -16.77 -8.37
C GLY A 407 -9.67 -15.39 -8.75
N GLN A 408 -9.14 -14.72 -9.77
CA GLN A 408 -9.58 -13.41 -10.26
C GLN A 408 -10.05 -13.47 -11.73
N SER A 409 -9.27 -14.14 -12.59
CA SER A 409 -9.53 -14.25 -14.04
C SER A 409 -10.36 -15.46 -14.43
N GLY A 410 -10.48 -16.46 -13.56
CA GLY A 410 -11.16 -17.72 -13.86
C GLY A 410 -10.37 -18.65 -14.79
N ARG A 411 -9.10 -18.36 -15.05
CA ARG A 411 -8.23 -19.08 -16.00
C ARG A 411 -6.90 -19.47 -15.36
N CYS A 412 -6.32 -20.56 -15.82
CA CYS A 412 -5.03 -21.09 -15.37
C CYS A 412 -4.03 -21.07 -16.54
N ASP A 413 -3.76 -19.88 -17.06
CA ASP A 413 -2.86 -19.64 -18.17
C ASP A 413 -1.42 -19.41 -17.68
N GLY A 414 -0.45 -19.78 -18.52
CA GLY A 414 0.97 -19.80 -18.17
C GLY A 414 1.91 -19.94 -19.37
N TYR A 415 3.17 -20.26 -19.10
CA TYR A 415 4.18 -20.53 -20.13
C TYR A 415 5.08 -21.71 -19.72
N ILE A 416 5.62 -22.42 -20.70
CA ILE A 416 6.54 -23.55 -20.52
C ILE A 416 7.89 -23.02 -20.05
N LEU A 417 8.51 -23.73 -19.10
CA LEU A 417 9.84 -23.40 -18.60
C LEU A 417 10.92 -23.85 -19.59
N GLU A 418 11.84 -22.95 -19.93
CA GLU A 418 12.96 -23.18 -20.85
C GLU A 418 14.28 -22.65 -20.27
N GLY A 419 15.42 -23.12 -20.81
CA GLY A 419 16.76 -22.59 -20.51
C GLY A 419 17.10 -22.50 -19.02
N GLU A 420 17.63 -21.35 -18.60
CA GLU A 420 18.07 -21.11 -17.22
C GLU A 420 16.95 -21.20 -16.19
N GLU A 421 15.74 -20.77 -16.55
CA GLU A 421 14.58 -20.81 -15.65
C GLU A 421 14.19 -22.27 -15.36
N LEU A 422 14.17 -23.11 -16.39
CA LEU A 422 13.95 -24.54 -16.23
C LEU A 422 15.03 -25.17 -15.34
N ALA A 423 16.30 -24.87 -15.60
CA ALA A 423 17.41 -25.39 -14.81
C ALA A 423 17.31 -24.96 -13.33
N PHE A 424 16.89 -23.72 -13.07
CA PHE A 424 16.67 -23.22 -11.71
C PHE A 424 15.59 -24.01 -10.97
N TYR A 425 14.42 -24.20 -11.58
CA TYR A 425 13.33 -24.93 -10.92
C TYR A 425 13.60 -26.43 -10.79
N GLN A 426 14.30 -27.04 -11.75
CA GLN A 426 14.75 -28.44 -11.61
C GLN A 426 15.67 -28.61 -10.38
N ARG A 427 16.64 -27.72 -10.18
CA ARG A 427 17.49 -27.75 -8.96
C ARG A 427 16.67 -27.61 -7.67
N LYS A 428 15.59 -26.84 -7.69
CA LYS A 428 14.69 -26.67 -6.52
C LYS A 428 13.79 -27.88 -6.27
N LEU A 429 13.47 -28.66 -7.29
CA LEU A 429 12.68 -29.89 -7.17
C LEU A 429 13.51 -31.09 -6.66
N HIS A 430 14.81 -31.10 -6.94
CA HIS A 430 15.74 -32.15 -6.51
C HIS A 430 16.34 -31.93 -5.11
N LYS A 431 16.13 -30.76 -4.52
CA LYS A 431 16.53 -30.43 -3.16
C LYS A 431 15.36 -30.65 -2.21
#